data_AF-A0A661H1G2-F1
#
_entry.id   AF-A0A661H1G2-F1
#
_cell.length_a   1.000
_cell.length_b   1.000
_cell.length_c   1.000
_cell.angle_alpha   90.00
_cell.angle_beta   90.00
_cell.angle_gamma   90.00
#
_symmetry.space_group_name_H-M   'P 1'
#
loop_
_entity.id
_entity.type
_entity.pdbx_description
1 polymer ?
#
loop_
_entity_poly.entity_id
_entity_poly.type
_entity_poly.pdbx_seq_one_letter_code
_entity_poly.pdbx_strand_id
1 'polypeptide(L)'
;MHKQASRFTHPIFKILFLLSVVFLSSCALTGKGPSHSYISHQLQDDSLVIQSEIGEVRFTALPGEAIEVHYLQTDIKQLPS
;
A
#
# COMPACT_ATOMS: atom_id res chain seq x y z
N MET A 1 -14.35 -56.59 -20.61
CA MET A 1 -13.14 -56.30 -19.82
C MET A 1 -12.84 -54.81 -19.92
N HIS A 2 -13.07 -54.08 -18.83
CA HIS A 2 -12.78 -52.65 -18.70
C HIS A 2 -11.26 -52.42 -18.71
N LYS A 3 -10.75 -51.59 -19.63
CA LYS A 3 -9.42 -50.97 -19.49
C LYS A 3 -9.62 -49.50 -19.14
N GLN A 4 -9.47 -49.23 -17.85
CA GLN A 4 -9.43 -47.91 -17.26
C GLN A 4 -8.11 -47.25 -17.67
N ALA A 5 -8.17 -46.26 -18.56
CA ALA A 5 -7.02 -45.44 -18.91
C ALA A 5 -6.73 -44.48 -17.74
N SER A 6 -5.61 -44.77 -17.09
CA SER A 6 -4.96 -43.99 -16.03
C SER A 6 -4.94 -42.49 -16.33
N ARG A 7 -5.42 -41.68 -15.36
CA ARG A 7 -5.33 -40.22 -15.37
C ARG A 7 -3.86 -39.82 -15.23
N PHE A 8 -3.19 -39.56 -16.35
CA PHE A 8 -1.84 -39.02 -16.38
C PHE A 8 -1.88 -37.53 -16.03
N THR A 9 -1.90 -37.22 -14.73
CA THR A 9 -1.78 -35.85 -14.24
C THR A 9 -0.33 -35.42 -14.38
N HIS A 10 -0.04 -34.59 -15.37
CA HIS A 10 1.31 -34.18 -15.73
C HIS A 10 2.01 -33.47 -14.55
N PRO A 11 3.16 -33.98 -14.05
CA PRO A 11 3.89 -33.36 -12.93
C PRO A 11 4.37 -31.93 -13.26
N ILE A 12 4.55 -31.64 -14.55
CA ILE A 12 4.98 -30.33 -15.07
C ILE A 12 3.98 -29.23 -14.74
N PHE A 13 2.67 -29.51 -14.81
CA PHE A 13 1.63 -28.52 -14.50
C PHE A 13 1.66 -28.12 -13.02
N LYS A 14 1.95 -29.07 -12.13
CA LYS A 14 2.09 -28.81 -10.69
C LYS A 14 3.33 -27.98 -10.38
N ILE A 15 4.44 -28.24 -11.07
CA ILE A 15 5.69 -27.49 -10.91
C ILE A 15 5.52 -26.05 -11.40
N LEU A 16 4.89 -25.87 -12.57
CA LEU A 16 4.63 -24.54 -13.14
C LEU A 16 3.68 -23.72 -12.24
N PHE A 17 2.63 -24.36 -11.70
CA PHE A 17 1.72 -23.72 -10.77
C PHE A 17 2.43 -23.33 -9.45
N LEU A 18 3.26 -24.22 -8.88
CA LEU A 18 4.05 -23.91 -7.69
C LEU A 18 5.01 -22.73 -7.91
N LEU A 19 5.69 -22.68 -9.06
CA LEU A 19 6.56 -21.55 -9.41
C LEU A 19 5.79 -20.23 -9.50
N SER A 20 4.58 -20.24 -10.06
CA SER A 20 3.73 -19.04 -10.14
C SER A 20 3.32 -18.52 -8.76
N VAL A 21 3.01 -19.41 -7.81
CA VAL A 21 2.64 -19.05 -6.44
C VAL A 21 3.82 -18.45 -5.69
N VAL A 22 5.04 -18.99 -5.88
CA VAL A 22 6.26 -18.43 -5.27
C VAL A 22 6.54 -17.02 -5.82
N PHE A 23 6.40 -16.82 -7.13
CA PHE A 23 6.67 -15.52 -7.76
C PHE A 23 5.67 -14.44 -7.31
N LEU A 24 4.38 -14.79 -7.17
CA LEU A 24 3.35 -13.87 -6.67
C LEU A 24 3.51 -13.52 -5.18
N SER A 25 4.08 -14.43 -4.39
CA SER A 25 4.30 -14.21 -2.95
C SER A 25 5.44 -13.23 -2.65
N SER A 26 6.38 -13.03 -3.59
CA SER A 26 7.53 -12.13 -3.40
C SER A 26 7.16 -10.65 -3.38
N CYS A 27 6.02 -10.25 -3.96
CA CYS A 27 5.59 -8.84 -3.97
C CYS A 27 4.96 -8.38 -2.65
N ALA A 28 4.52 -9.29 -1.78
CA ALA A 28 3.78 -8.92 -0.56
C ALA A 28 4.67 -8.57 0.64
N LEU A 29 5.99 -8.85 0.59
CA LEU A 29 6.83 -8.84 1.79
C LEU A 29 7.59 -7.52 2.05
N THR A 30 7.65 -6.58 1.10
CA THR A 30 8.51 -5.39 1.21
C THR A 30 7.78 -4.07 1.48
N GLY A 31 6.54 -4.11 1.95
CA GLY A 31 5.71 -2.92 2.19
C GLY A 31 5.82 -2.32 3.60
N LYS A 32 7.01 -2.22 4.20
CA LYS A 32 7.21 -1.33 5.37
C LYS A 32 8.02 -0.13 4.92
N GLY A 33 7.31 0.89 4.44
CA GLY A 33 7.89 2.22 4.31
C GLY A 33 8.36 2.74 5.68
N PRO A 34 9.16 3.82 5.72
CA PRO A 34 9.51 4.47 6.97
C PRO A 34 8.23 4.76 7.76
N SER A 35 8.15 4.24 8.99
CA SER A 35 7.07 4.57 9.90
C SER A 35 7.30 5.99 10.39
N HIS A 36 6.48 6.93 9.95
CA HIS A 36 6.48 8.28 10.48
C HIS A 36 5.63 8.32 11.74
N SER A 37 6.25 8.64 12.88
CA SER A 37 5.52 8.62 14.16
C SER A 37 4.59 9.83 14.26
N TYR A 38 3.36 9.56 14.66
CA TYR A 38 2.37 10.57 15.02
C TYR A 38 2.81 11.30 16.31
N ILE A 39 2.67 12.63 16.32
CA ILE A 39 2.95 13.48 17.50
C ILE A 39 1.65 14.05 18.08
N SER A 40 0.87 14.75 17.25
CA SER A 40 -0.36 15.42 17.69
C SER A 40 -1.32 15.67 16.52
N HIS A 41 -2.57 16.03 16.84
CA HIS A 41 -3.50 16.59 15.87
C HIS A 41 -4.26 17.76 16.48
N GLN A 42 -4.74 18.65 15.61
CA GLN A 42 -5.64 19.73 15.97
C GLN A 42 -6.59 20.04 14.80
N LEU A 43 -7.74 20.61 15.12
CA LEU A 43 -8.60 21.24 14.14
C LEU A 43 -8.23 22.72 14.03
N GLN A 44 -7.95 23.18 12.81
CA GLN A 44 -7.57 24.56 12.52
C GLN A 44 -8.18 24.95 11.17
N ASP A 45 -8.94 26.05 11.14
CA ASP A 45 -9.57 26.59 9.92
C ASP A 45 -10.32 25.51 9.12
N ASP A 46 -11.22 24.77 9.80
CA ASP A 46 -11.99 23.64 9.26
C ASP A 46 -11.16 22.51 8.64
N SER A 47 -9.86 22.47 8.94
CA SER A 47 -8.93 21.45 8.49
C SER A 47 -8.41 20.62 9.67
N LEU A 48 -8.23 19.31 9.44
CA LEU A 48 -7.51 18.45 10.38
C LEU A 48 -6.02 18.54 10.09
N VAL A 49 -5.26 19.04 11.06
CA VAL A 49 -3.81 19.17 10.98
C VAL A 49 -3.17 18.12 11.88
N ILE A 50 -2.36 17.25 11.30
CA ILE A 50 -1.60 16.20 12.00
C ILE A 50 -0.13 16.55 11.98
N GLN A 51 0.49 16.61 13.15
CA GLN A 51 1.94 16.73 13.29
C GLN A 51 2.57 15.34 13.44
N SER A 52 3.65 15.13 12.71
CA SER A 52 4.47 13.92 12.73
C SER A 52 5.95 14.29 12.88
N GLU A 53 6.80 13.31 13.15
CA GLU A 53 8.26 13.52 13.26
C GLU A 53 8.91 14.13 12.02
N ILE A 54 8.28 14.00 10.86
CA ILE A 54 8.81 14.46 9.57
C ILE A 54 8.09 15.69 9.02
N GLY A 55 7.17 16.28 9.79
CA GLY A 55 6.39 17.45 9.39
C GLY A 55 4.88 17.27 9.53
N GLU A 56 4.14 18.03 8.74
CA GLU A 56 2.70 18.25 8.88
C GLU A 56 1.91 17.56 7.75
N VAL A 57 0.74 17.02 8.09
CA VAL A 57 -0.27 16.58 7.13
C VAL A 57 -1.56 17.33 7.41
N ARG A 58 -2.08 18.04 6.40
CA ARG A 58 -3.33 18.80 6.49
C ARG A 58 -4.39 18.15 5.62
N PHE A 59 -5.56 17.88 6.22
CA PHE A 59 -6.75 17.40 5.54
C PHE A 59 -7.78 18.51 5.52
N THR A 60 -8.24 18.88 4.33
CA THR A 60 -9.26 19.91 4.13
C THR A 60 -10.44 19.29 3.39
N ALA A 61 -11.64 19.40 3.97
CA ALA A 61 -12.84 18.93 3.30
C ALA A 61 -13.19 19.88 2.14
N LEU A 62 -13.45 19.33 0.96
CA LEU A 62 -13.94 20.07 -0.20
C LEU A 62 -15.45 19.85 -0.36
N PRO A 63 -16.17 20.72 -1.09
CA PRO A 63 -17.58 20.50 -1.37
C PRO A 63 -17.84 19.13 -2.01
N GLY A 64 -18.77 18.35 -1.43
CA GLY A 64 -19.11 16.99 -1.87
C GLY A 64 -18.40 15.91 -1.06
N GLU A 65 -18.04 14.81 -1.71
CA GLU A 65 -17.37 13.64 -1.09
C GLU A 65 -15.87 13.63 -1.42
N ALA A 66 -15.20 14.78 -1.22
CA ALA A 66 -13.80 14.95 -1.54
C ALA A 66 -13.01 15.56 -0.38
N ILE A 67 -11.76 15.13 -0.24
CA ILE A 67 -10.81 15.63 0.76
C ILE A 67 -9.52 15.99 0.02
N GLU A 68 -9.03 17.21 0.24
CA GLU A 68 -7.69 17.63 -0.13
C GLU A 68 -6.71 17.22 0.97
N VAL A 69 -5.56 16.68 0.58
CA VAL A 69 -4.50 16.27 1.51
C VAL A 69 -3.19 16.95 1.12
N HIS A 70 -2.68 17.80 2.00
CA HIS A 70 -1.42 18.50 1.81
C HIS A 70 -0.37 17.98 2.79
N TYR A 71 0.76 17.50 2.25
CA TYR A 71 1.92 17.05 3.03
C TYR A 71 3.01 18.11 3.01
N LEU A 72 3.41 18.56 4.20
CA LEU A 72 4.54 19.45 4.40
C LEU A 72 5.64 18.70 5.14
N GLN A 73 6.68 18.29 4.41
CA GLN A 73 7.83 17.61 5.01
C GLN A 73 8.89 18.62 5.44
N THR A 74 9.42 18.44 6.65
CA THR A 74 10.61 19.16 7.10
C THR A 74 11.85 18.63 6.35
N ASP A 75 12.82 19.50 6.08
CA ASP A 75 14.13 19.17 5.50
C ASP A 75 14.16 18.63 4.06
N ILE A 76 13.05 18.76 3.32
CA ILE A 76 12.99 18.43 1.89
C ILE A 76 12.63 19.68 1.10
N LYS A 77 13.34 19.90 -0.02
CA LYS A 77 12.96 20.94 -0.99
C LYS A 77 11.65 20.54 -1.66
N GLN A 78 10.55 21.12 -1.23
CA GLN A 78 9.26 20.91 -1.85
C GLN A 78 9.22 21.55 -3.25
N LEU A 79 8.58 20.84 -4.18
CA LEU A 79 8.24 21.42 -5.47
C LEU A 79 7.04 22.35 -5.29
N PRO A 80 6.98 23.48 -6.03
CA PRO A 80 5.81 24.35 -5.98
C PRO A 80 4.57 23.60 -6.48
N SER A 81 3.46 23.84 -5.80
CA SER A 81 2.10 23.40 -6.15
C SER A 81 1.57 24.08 -7.39
#